data_AF-A0A7S1D863-F1
#
_entry.id   AF-A0A7S1D863-F1
#
_cell.length_a   1.000
_cell.length_b   1.000
_cell.length_c   1.000
_cell.angle_alpha   90.00
_cell.angle_beta   90.00
_cell.angle_gamma   90.00
#
_symmetry.space_group_name_H-M   'P 1'
#
loop_
_entity.id
_entity.type
_entity.pdbx_description
1 polymer ?
#
loop_
_entity_poly.entity_id
_entity_poly.type
_entity_poly.pdbx_seq_one_letter_code
_entity_poly.pdbx_strand_id
1 'polypeptide(L)'
;SHKITDWRMMRVAVSFVAVVVAPVLAFSPNPSFRRSTAVQQALSSRWTMMPDDPQPEVDPRRKDPDDKPPPSPVRMPVIDTGDGQMDVISRLLKDRILLLGQSVDDEVANVLVAQLLYLANEDPGKDITMYINSPGGSVSAGMAIYDTMQYVPCDVSTVCFGMAASMGAFL
;
A
#
# COMPACT_ATOMS: atom_id res chain seq x y z
N SER A 1 38.03 0.20 39.24
CA SER A 1 38.15 1.30 38.27
C SER A 1 36.98 1.19 37.28
N HIS A 2 36.18 2.26 37.19
CA HIS A 2 35.03 2.60 36.32
C HIS A 2 34.50 1.54 35.33
N LYS A 3 33.27 1.00 35.45
CA LYS A 3 31.91 1.57 35.28
C LYS A 3 31.72 2.40 33.99
N ILE A 4 30.88 1.90 33.06
CA ILE A 4 29.64 2.53 32.55
C ILE A 4 28.96 1.53 31.60
N THR A 5 27.97 0.83 32.13
CA THR A 5 26.89 0.15 31.41
C THR A 5 25.61 0.71 32.00
N ASP A 6 25.02 1.70 31.33
CA ASP A 6 23.78 2.32 31.79
C ASP A 6 22.90 2.72 30.60
N TRP A 7 22.07 1.77 30.16
CA TRP A 7 20.95 2.03 29.25
C TRP A 7 19.61 2.01 30.01
N ARG A 8 19.64 2.25 31.32
CA ARG A 8 18.46 2.37 32.18
C ARG A 8 17.91 3.81 32.25
N MET A 9 18.47 4.72 31.45
CA MET A 9 18.21 6.16 31.49
C MET A 9 17.28 6.69 30.38
N MET A 10 16.36 5.87 29.86
CA MET A 10 15.26 6.32 28.98
C MET A 10 13.88 5.89 29.50
N ARG A 11 13.73 5.73 30.82
CA ARG A 11 12.47 5.39 31.51
C ARG A 11 11.88 6.52 32.36
N VAL A 12 12.37 7.76 32.25
CA VAL A 12 11.84 8.90 33.03
C VAL A 12 11.64 10.13 32.14
N ALA A 13 10.63 10.05 31.27
CA ALA A 13 9.83 11.18 30.83
C ALA A 13 8.38 10.70 30.91
N VAL A 14 7.81 10.59 32.12
CA VAL A 14 6.86 11.58 32.68
C VAL A 14 5.75 11.83 31.65
N SER A 15 4.66 11.05 31.60
CA SER A 15 3.54 10.97 32.56
C SER A 15 3.04 12.33 33.05
N PHE A 16 2.15 12.96 32.28
CA PHE A 16 1.08 13.93 32.62
C PHE A 16 0.33 14.13 31.28
N VAL A 17 -0.92 13.75 31.03
CA VAL A 17 -2.18 13.84 31.78
C VAL A 17 -3.11 12.74 31.27
N ALA A 18 -3.79 12.07 32.21
CA ALA A 18 -4.83 11.08 31.98
C ALA A 18 -6.23 11.73 31.81
N VAL A 19 -7.24 10.86 31.60
CA VAL A 19 -8.70 11.07 31.75
C VAL A 19 -9.34 11.57 30.43
N VAL A 20 -10.17 10.82 29.69
CA VAL A 20 -11.51 10.29 30.05
C VAL A 20 -11.96 9.21 29.03
N VAL A 21 -12.26 8.02 29.57
CA VAL A 21 -13.40 7.11 29.28
C VAL A 21 -13.50 6.36 27.94
N ALA A 22 -12.93 5.15 27.99
CA ALA A 22 -13.58 3.83 27.90
C ALA A 22 -14.31 3.35 26.61
N PRO A 23 -14.10 2.06 26.24
CA PRO A 23 -14.57 1.43 25.01
C PRO A 23 -15.90 0.70 25.22
N VAL A 24 -16.69 0.50 24.17
CA VAL A 24 -17.75 -0.52 24.18
C VAL A 24 -17.70 -1.37 22.92
N LEU A 25 -17.53 -2.65 23.20
CA LEU A 25 -17.43 -3.82 22.35
C LEU A 25 -18.63 -4.00 21.42
N ALA A 26 -18.33 -4.64 20.29
CA ALA A 26 -19.27 -5.29 19.41
C ALA A 26 -20.23 -6.23 20.19
N PHE A 27 -21.54 -6.11 19.91
CA PHE A 27 -22.49 -7.20 20.14
C PHE A 27 -23.59 -7.18 19.07
N SER A 28 -23.80 -8.36 18.52
CA SER A 28 -24.70 -8.76 17.43
C SER A 28 -26.21 -8.63 17.79
N PRO A 29 -27.15 -8.86 16.85
CA PRO A 29 -28.52 -8.34 16.87
C PRO A 29 -29.55 -9.28 17.52
N ASN A 30 -30.61 -8.73 18.13
CA ASN A 30 -32.00 -9.25 18.08
C ASN A 30 -33.01 -8.23 18.69
N PRO A 31 -34.34 -8.34 18.43
CA PRO A 31 -35.17 -7.22 18.01
C PRO A 31 -36.39 -7.11 18.93
N SER A 32 -36.25 -6.44 20.06
CA SER A 32 -37.39 -6.31 20.99
C SER A 32 -37.17 -5.19 21.98
N PHE A 33 -37.11 -3.95 21.48
CA PHE A 33 -37.32 -2.80 22.34
C PHE A 33 -37.99 -1.67 21.56
N ARG A 34 -39.33 -1.66 21.61
CA ARG A 34 -40.15 -0.53 21.15
C ARG A 34 -39.77 0.72 21.95
N ARG A 35 -38.90 1.57 21.40
CA ARG A 35 -38.76 2.96 21.87
C ARG A 35 -39.91 3.78 21.30
N SER A 36 -40.52 4.57 22.17
CA SER A 36 -41.69 5.39 21.92
C SER A 36 -41.45 6.42 20.82
N THR A 37 -42.40 6.52 19.90
CA THR A 37 -42.45 7.46 18.76
C THR A 37 -42.48 8.93 19.18
N ALA A 38 -42.88 9.23 20.42
CA ALA A 38 -43.08 10.61 20.89
C ALA A 38 -41.77 11.39 21.10
N VAL A 39 -40.70 10.76 21.57
CA VAL A 39 -39.41 11.45 21.83
C VAL A 39 -38.64 11.71 20.53
N GLN A 40 -38.79 10.83 19.54
CA GLN A 40 -38.20 11.01 18.21
C GLN A 40 -38.88 12.13 17.42
N GLN A 41 -40.18 12.32 17.62
CA GLN A 41 -40.95 13.36 16.95
C GLN A 41 -40.79 14.75 17.60
N ALA A 42 -40.53 14.82 18.91
CA ALA A 42 -40.22 16.08 19.59
C ALA A 42 -38.81 16.60 19.27
N LEU A 43 -37.87 15.70 18.99
CA LEU A 43 -36.53 16.08 18.53
C LEU A 43 -36.54 16.45 17.05
N SER A 44 -37.38 15.84 16.21
CA SER A 44 -37.47 16.21 14.78
C SER A 44 -38.24 17.52 14.54
N SER A 45 -39.20 17.88 15.39
CA SER A 45 -40.00 19.11 15.23
C SER A 45 -39.28 20.38 15.69
N ARG A 46 -38.22 20.26 16.50
CA ARG A 46 -37.39 21.41 16.88
C ARG A 46 -36.48 21.89 15.74
N TRP A 47 -36.30 21.06 14.70
CA TRP A 47 -35.48 21.38 13.52
C TRP A 47 -36.26 22.03 12.36
N THR A 48 -37.58 22.25 12.49
CA THR A 48 -38.41 22.78 11.38
C THR A 48 -38.48 24.31 11.32
N MET A 49 -37.73 25.04 12.14
CA MET A 49 -37.68 26.51 12.09
C MET A 49 -36.25 27.02 12.26
N MET A 50 -35.43 26.76 11.25
CA MET A 50 -34.34 27.65 10.86
C MET A 50 -34.67 28.06 9.43
N PRO A 51 -34.63 29.34 9.04
CA PRO A 51 -34.47 29.67 7.62
C PRO A 51 -33.26 28.85 7.16
N ASP A 52 -33.38 28.10 6.06
CA ASP A 52 -32.22 27.42 5.49
C ASP A 52 -31.10 28.45 5.38
N ASP A 53 -30.05 28.30 6.20
CA ASP A 53 -28.84 29.09 6.00
C ASP A 53 -28.48 28.88 4.53
N PRO A 54 -28.35 29.96 3.74
CA PRO A 54 -28.05 29.82 2.32
C PRO A 54 -26.81 28.95 2.23
N GLN A 55 -26.93 27.84 1.50
CA GLN A 55 -25.82 26.90 1.36
C GLN A 55 -24.57 27.69 1.01
N PRO A 56 -23.42 27.40 1.65
CA PRO A 56 -22.19 28.13 1.36
C PRO A 56 -22.00 28.07 -0.15
N GLU A 57 -22.10 29.22 -0.81
CA GLU A 57 -21.96 29.37 -2.26
C GLU A 57 -20.61 28.75 -2.61
N VAL A 58 -20.64 27.51 -3.11
CA VAL A 58 -19.48 26.82 -3.61
C VAL A 58 -19.08 27.62 -4.83
N ASP A 59 -18.09 28.50 -4.69
CA ASP A 59 -17.56 29.27 -5.82
C ASP A 59 -17.32 28.27 -6.95
N PRO A 60 -18.03 28.36 -8.08
CA PRO A 60 -17.92 27.38 -9.16
C PRO A 60 -16.53 27.36 -9.81
N ARG A 61 -15.64 28.29 -9.43
CA ARG A 61 -14.22 28.31 -9.79
C ARG A 61 -13.33 27.56 -8.80
N ARG A 62 -13.82 27.21 -7.61
CA ARG A 62 -13.15 26.24 -6.73
C ARG A 62 -13.26 24.89 -7.41
N LYS A 63 -12.22 24.58 -8.17
CA LYS A 63 -11.96 23.22 -8.61
C LYS A 63 -11.67 22.39 -7.35
N ASP A 64 -12.57 21.48 -7.00
CA ASP A 64 -12.28 20.49 -5.96
C ASP A 64 -11.02 19.71 -6.38
N PRO A 65 -10.08 19.44 -5.46
CA PRO A 65 -8.86 18.71 -5.79
C PRO A 65 -9.14 17.30 -6.34
N ASP A 66 -10.34 16.77 -6.08
CA ASP A 66 -10.81 15.46 -6.48
C ASP A 66 -11.43 15.40 -7.89
N ASP A 67 -11.59 16.54 -8.58
CA ASP A 67 -12.16 16.62 -9.93
C ASP A 67 -11.10 16.46 -11.05
N LYS A 68 -9.97 15.82 -10.72
CA LYS A 68 -8.98 15.41 -11.73
C LYS A 68 -9.47 14.08 -12.31
N PRO A 69 -9.75 13.99 -13.62
CA PRO A 69 -10.11 12.72 -14.23
C PRO A 69 -9.02 11.69 -13.92
N PRO A 70 -9.40 10.43 -13.61
CA PRO A 70 -8.42 9.38 -13.38
C PRO A 70 -7.46 9.36 -14.57
N PRO A 71 -6.13 9.29 -14.33
CA PRO A 71 -5.18 9.26 -15.42
C PRO A 71 -5.57 8.13 -16.37
N SER A 72 -5.66 8.44 -17.65
CA SER A 72 -5.92 7.42 -18.67
C SER A 72 -4.90 6.29 -18.53
N PRO A 73 -5.32 5.01 -18.56
CA PRO A 73 -4.37 3.92 -18.47
C PRO A 73 -3.34 4.05 -19.58
N VAL A 74 -2.06 4.08 -19.20
CA VAL A 74 -0.96 4.15 -20.17
C VAL A 74 -1.00 2.86 -20.98
N ARG A 75 -1.32 2.95 -22.27
CA ARG A 75 -1.22 1.81 -23.17
C ARG A 75 0.26 1.55 -23.41
N MET A 76 0.74 0.39 -22.98
CA MET A 76 2.09 -0.01 -23.31
C MET A 76 2.21 -0.27 -24.82
N PRO A 77 3.26 0.22 -25.47
CA PRO A 77 3.44 0.02 -26.90
C PRO A 77 3.72 -1.45 -27.19
N VAL A 78 2.89 -2.06 -28.02
CA VAL A 78 3.08 -3.44 -28.45
C VAL A 78 4.16 -3.48 -29.53
N ILE A 79 5.11 -4.41 -29.40
CA ILE A 79 6.17 -4.64 -30.38
C ILE A 79 5.75 -5.81 -31.27
N ASP A 80 5.71 -5.60 -32.58
CA ASP A 80 5.52 -6.69 -33.54
C ASP A 80 6.80 -7.53 -33.59
N THR A 81 6.72 -8.79 -33.14
CA THR A 81 7.74 -9.80 -33.41
C THR A 81 7.27 -10.64 -34.59
N GLY A 82 8.19 -11.21 -35.38
CA GLY A 82 7.84 -12.10 -36.50
C GLY A 82 6.89 -13.26 -36.15
N ASP A 83 6.76 -13.59 -34.85
CA ASP A 83 5.92 -14.65 -34.31
C ASP A 83 4.67 -14.16 -33.55
N GLY A 84 4.39 -12.85 -33.53
CA GLY A 84 3.22 -12.24 -32.89
C GLY A 84 3.45 -10.88 -32.22
N GLN A 85 2.35 -10.27 -31.76
CA GLN A 85 2.35 -9.04 -30.98
C GLN A 85 2.77 -9.31 -29.53
N MET A 86 3.90 -8.75 -29.08
CA MET A 86 4.38 -8.89 -27.70
C MET A 86 4.36 -7.54 -26.97
N ASP A 87 3.93 -7.57 -25.71
CA ASP A 87 3.98 -6.39 -24.84
C ASP A 87 5.42 -6.12 -24.35
N VAL A 88 5.73 -4.87 -24.05
CA VAL A 88 7.08 -4.44 -23.62
C VAL A 88 7.51 -5.18 -22.37
N ILE A 89 6.61 -5.38 -21.40
CA ILE A 89 6.91 -6.08 -20.14
C ILE A 89 7.28 -7.53 -20.40
N SER A 90 6.57 -8.19 -21.32
CA SER A 90 6.91 -9.56 -21.74
C SER A 90 8.25 -9.63 -22.46
N ARG A 91 8.61 -8.58 -23.21
CA ARG A 91 9.93 -8.48 -23.83
C ARG A 91 11.04 -8.29 -22.79
N LEU A 92 10.83 -7.41 -21.82
CA LEU A 92 11.78 -7.18 -20.72
C LEU A 92 12.01 -8.44 -19.88
N LEU A 93 10.95 -9.22 -19.63
CA LEU A 93 11.09 -10.50 -18.92
C LEU A 93 11.97 -11.48 -19.70
N LYS A 94 11.84 -11.56 -21.03
CA LYS A 94 12.74 -12.38 -21.88
C LYS A 94 14.18 -11.90 -21.83
N ASP A 95 14.38 -10.59 -21.71
CA ASP A 95 15.70 -9.99 -21.51
C ASP A 95 16.17 -10.09 -20.03
N ARG A 96 15.42 -10.83 -19.18
CA ARG A 96 15.71 -11.14 -17.76
C ARG A 96 15.70 -9.89 -16.86
N ILE A 97 14.84 -8.95 -17.22
CA ILE A 97 14.62 -7.69 -16.51
C ILE A 97 13.27 -7.75 -15.79
N LEU A 98 13.31 -7.62 -14.45
CA LEU A 98 12.15 -7.55 -13.58
C LEU A 98 11.89 -6.10 -13.15
N LEU A 99 10.63 -5.70 -13.05
CA LEU A 99 10.23 -4.35 -12.67
C LEU A 99 9.33 -4.38 -11.43
N LEU A 100 9.77 -3.75 -10.34
CA LEU A 100 8.97 -3.46 -9.16
C LEU A 100 8.67 -1.97 -9.13
N GLY A 101 7.50 -1.57 -9.65
CA GLY A 101 7.10 -0.15 -9.79
C GLY A 101 5.99 0.32 -8.84
N GLN A 102 5.59 -0.52 -7.88
CA GLN A 102 4.45 -0.29 -7.01
C GLN A 102 4.73 -0.72 -5.57
N SER A 103 3.77 -0.54 -4.66
CA SER A 103 3.87 -1.03 -3.29
C SER A 103 4.07 -2.54 -3.24
N VAL A 104 4.84 -3.00 -2.25
CA VAL A 104 5.08 -4.44 -2.04
C VAL A 104 3.90 -5.02 -1.27
N ASP A 105 3.02 -5.74 -1.96
CA ASP A 105 1.94 -6.53 -1.39
C ASP A 105 2.10 -8.01 -1.75
N ASP A 106 1.24 -8.87 -1.19
CA ASP A 106 1.34 -10.31 -1.38
C ASP A 106 1.08 -10.71 -2.85
N GLU A 107 0.25 -9.96 -3.58
CA GLU A 107 -0.03 -10.22 -5.00
C GLU A 107 1.20 -9.93 -5.87
N VAL A 108 1.81 -8.77 -5.70
CA VAL A 108 3.04 -8.36 -6.40
C VAL A 108 4.19 -9.29 -6.04
N ALA A 109 4.33 -9.67 -4.77
CA ALA A 109 5.35 -10.62 -4.34
C ALA A 109 5.17 -11.98 -5.01
N ASN A 110 3.95 -12.52 -5.06
CA ASN A 110 3.68 -13.79 -5.74
C ASN A 110 4.05 -13.75 -7.23
N VAL A 111 3.75 -12.63 -7.91
CA VAL A 111 4.12 -12.45 -9.33
C VAL A 111 5.64 -12.38 -9.50
N LEU A 112 6.36 -11.62 -8.67
CA LEU A 112 7.82 -11.51 -8.74
C LEU A 112 8.52 -12.83 -8.41
N VAL A 113 8.04 -13.57 -7.40
CA VAL A 113 8.54 -14.90 -7.05
C VAL A 113 8.35 -15.88 -8.21
N ALA A 114 7.17 -15.88 -8.83
CA ALA A 114 6.92 -16.73 -10.00
C ALA A 114 7.86 -16.38 -11.18
N GLN A 115 8.12 -15.09 -11.41
CA GLN A 115 9.04 -14.64 -12.47
C GLN A 115 10.49 -15.03 -12.18
N LEU A 116 10.96 -14.89 -10.93
CA LEU A 116 12.30 -15.34 -10.52
C LEU A 116 12.50 -16.84 -10.73
N LEU A 117 11.52 -17.65 -10.30
CA LEU A 117 11.55 -19.11 -10.49
C LEU A 117 11.49 -19.50 -11.96
N TYR A 118 10.73 -18.78 -12.77
CA TYR A 118 10.67 -18.99 -14.22
C TYR A 118 12.04 -18.73 -14.87
N LEU A 119 12.67 -17.60 -14.57
CA LEU A 119 13.99 -17.24 -15.11
C LEU A 119 15.10 -18.18 -14.64
N ALA A 120 14.99 -18.70 -13.41
CA ALA A 120 15.92 -19.68 -12.85
C ALA A 120 15.82 -21.05 -13.54
N ASN A 121 14.61 -21.47 -13.93
CA ASN A 121 14.39 -22.70 -14.68
C ASN A 121 14.79 -22.59 -16.15
N GLU A 122 14.68 -21.40 -16.75
CA GLU A 122 15.07 -21.18 -18.14
C GLU A 122 16.59 -21.20 -18.33
N ASP A 123 17.33 -20.47 -17.50
CA ASP A 123 18.79 -20.45 -17.54
C ASP A 123 19.37 -20.12 -16.15
N PRO A 124 19.83 -21.10 -15.37
CA PRO A 124 20.30 -20.86 -14.01
C PRO A 124 21.63 -20.10 -13.95
N GLY A 125 22.40 -20.04 -15.04
CA GLY A 125 23.76 -19.49 -15.06
C GLY A 125 23.86 -18.02 -15.47
N LYS A 126 22.75 -17.40 -15.87
CA LYS A 126 22.71 -15.99 -16.24
C LYS A 126 22.19 -15.14 -15.09
N ASP A 127 22.56 -13.86 -15.10
CA ASP A 127 22.15 -12.88 -14.08
C ASP A 127 20.79 -12.23 -14.39
N ILE A 128 20.00 -12.00 -13.34
CA ILE A 128 18.68 -11.37 -13.39
C ILE A 128 18.84 -9.93 -12.91
N THR A 129 18.29 -8.95 -13.64
CA THR A 129 18.30 -7.55 -13.19
C THR A 129 16.91 -7.14 -12.73
N MET A 130 16.79 -6.71 -11.48
CA MET A 130 15.54 -6.21 -10.91
C MET A 130 15.63 -4.70 -10.69
N TYR A 131 14.73 -3.97 -11.34
CA TYR A 131 14.60 -2.53 -11.15
C TYR A 131 13.56 -2.24 -10.08
N ILE A 132 13.94 -1.42 -9.09
CA ILE A 132 13.11 -1.12 -7.93
C ILE A 132 12.74 0.36 -7.90
N ASN A 133 11.43 0.60 -7.90
CA ASN A 133 10.77 1.87 -7.64
C ASN A 133 9.56 1.59 -6.76
N SER A 134 9.78 1.50 -5.45
CA SER A 134 8.74 1.15 -4.48
C SER A 134 8.82 2.00 -3.22
N PRO A 135 7.67 2.53 -2.73
CA PRO A 135 7.59 3.15 -1.42
C PRO A 135 7.68 2.12 -0.26
N GLY A 136 7.82 0.82 -0.57
CA GLY A 136 7.81 -0.28 0.38
C GLY A 136 6.44 -0.95 0.50
N GLY A 137 6.19 -1.63 1.62
CA GLY A 137 4.92 -2.32 1.83
C GLY A 137 4.99 -3.39 2.93
N SER A 138 4.32 -4.51 2.69
CA SER A 138 4.29 -5.66 3.60
C SER A 138 5.68 -6.27 3.77
N VAL A 139 6.12 -6.41 5.02
CA VAL A 139 7.40 -7.04 5.36
C VAL A 139 7.39 -8.51 4.98
N SER A 140 6.28 -9.21 5.22
CA SER A 140 6.13 -10.63 4.86
C SER A 140 6.25 -10.86 3.36
N ALA A 141 5.62 -9.99 2.56
CA ALA A 141 5.68 -10.03 1.10
C ALA A 141 7.11 -9.79 0.60
N GLY A 142 7.78 -8.75 1.13
CA GLY A 142 9.16 -8.46 0.75
C GLY A 142 10.15 -9.54 1.18
N MET A 143 9.93 -10.19 2.33
CA MET A 143 10.75 -11.34 2.77
C MET A 143 10.57 -12.54 1.84
N ALA A 144 9.36 -12.80 1.34
CA ALA A 144 9.14 -13.88 0.37
C ALA A 144 9.92 -13.67 -0.94
N ILE A 145 10.00 -12.42 -1.42
CA ILE A 145 10.81 -12.05 -2.58
C ILE A 145 12.30 -12.26 -2.26
N TYR A 146 12.76 -11.73 -1.13
CA TYR A 146 14.16 -11.83 -0.71
C TYR A 146 14.61 -13.29 -0.54
N ASP A 147 13.82 -14.12 0.13
CA ASP A 147 14.13 -15.55 0.32
C ASP A 147 14.20 -16.27 -1.03
N THR A 148 13.34 -15.89 -1.98
CA THR A 148 13.38 -16.45 -3.35
C THR A 148 14.64 -16.02 -4.09
N MET A 149 15.07 -14.76 -3.96
CA MET A 149 16.34 -14.28 -4.55
C MET A 149 17.54 -15.08 -4.04
N GLN A 150 17.54 -15.47 -2.76
CA GLN A 150 18.61 -16.30 -2.17
C GLN A 150 18.47 -17.79 -2.51
N TYR A 151 17.26 -18.25 -2.82
CA TYR A 151 16.98 -19.64 -3.17
C TYR A 151 17.37 -19.98 -4.60
N VAL A 152 17.14 -19.07 -5.54
CA VAL A 152 17.45 -19.31 -6.96
C VAL A 152 18.98 -19.33 -7.18
N PRO A 153 19.48 -20.17 -8.10
CA PRO A 153 20.91 -20.24 -8.40
C PRO A 153 21.43 -19.04 -9.21
N CYS A 154 20.54 -18.20 -9.75
CA CYS A 154 20.88 -17.01 -10.53
C CYS A 154 21.33 -15.87 -9.63
N ASP A 155 22.33 -15.10 -10.06
CA ASP A 155 22.67 -13.83 -9.40
C ASP A 155 21.59 -12.78 -9.71
N VAL A 156 21.09 -12.09 -8.68
CA VAL A 156 20.04 -11.09 -8.80
C VAL A 156 20.63 -9.71 -8.50
N SER A 157 20.85 -8.93 -9.56
CA SER A 157 21.31 -7.55 -9.47
C SER A 157 20.14 -6.59 -9.29
N THR A 158 20.16 -5.77 -8.24
CA THR A 158 19.11 -4.76 -7.99
C THR A 158 19.55 -3.37 -8.41
N VAL A 159 18.67 -2.64 -9.10
CA VAL A 159 18.90 -1.28 -9.56
C VAL A 159 17.75 -0.40 -9.08
N CYS A 160 18.04 0.45 -8.10
CA CYS A 160 17.08 1.45 -7.64
C CYS A 160 16.92 2.56 -8.70
N PHE A 161 15.68 2.83 -9.11
CA PHE A 161 15.35 3.95 -9.98
C PHE A 161 14.16 4.72 -9.42
N GLY A 162 14.32 6.04 -9.24
CA GLY A 162 13.31 6.85 -8.56
C GLY A 162 13.42 6.74 -7.04
N MET A 163 12.55 5.96 -6.40
CA MET A 163 12.48 5.84 -4.95
C MET A 163 12.47 4.37 -4.50
N ALA A 164 13.34 4.04 -3.55
CA ALA A 164 13.28 2.79 -2.79
C ALA A 164 13.19 3.11 -1.30
N ALA A 165 12.07 2.77 -0.66
CA ALA A 165 11.85 3.01 0.77
C ALA A 165 11.36 1.73 1.48
N SER A 166 11.68 1.58 2.76
CA SER A 166 11.31 0.42 3.60
C SER A 166 11.72 -0.91 2.92
N MET A 167 10.80 -1.86 2.74
CA MET A 167 11.08 -3.12 2.04
C MET A 167 11.62 -2.94 0.61
N GLY A 168 11.29 -1.84 -0.07
CA GLY A 168 11.88 -1.55 -1.38
C GLY A 168 13.37 -1.20 -1.29
N ALA A 169 13.85 -0.66 -0.17
CA ALA A 169 15.28 -0.41 0.05
C ALA A 169 16.03 -1.62 0.64
N PHE A 170 15.29 -2.63 1.08
CA PHE A 170 15.86 -3.86 1.64
C PHE A 170 16.26 -4.87 0.57
N LEU A 171 15.50 -4.91 -0.53
CA LEU A 171 15.76 -5.72 -1.72
C LEU A 171 16.90 -5.11 -2.56
#